data_AF-A0A4R5J3L8-F1
#
_entry.id   AF-A0A4R5J3L8-F1
#
_cell.length_a   1.000
_cell.length_b   1.000
_cell.length_c   1.000
_cell.angle_alpha   90.00
_cell.angle_beta   90.00
_cell.angle_gamma   90.00
#
_symmetry.space_group_name_H-M   'P 1'
#
loop_
_entity.id
_entity.type
_entity.pdbx_description
1 polymer ?
#
loop_
_entity_poly.entity_id
_entity_poly.type
_entity_poly.pdbx_seq_one_letter_code
_entity_poly.pdbx_strand_id
1 'polypeptide(L)'
;MPERNSPELQYLEVKFAALMSYGLTVNVLQEVLPLDHVLAASSIRRQVTTLGRRLEAEQATDARQQAEVAASVRSPEIPEPSPVRAVGIDGGFLRRAGHRRRQDAGLK
;
A
#
# COMPACT_ATOMS: atom_id res chain seq x y z
N MET A 1 -6.30 -7.08 -20.81
CA MET A 1 -6.23 -8.56 -20.72
C MET A 1 -6.45 -8.95 -19.28
N PRO A 2 -7.22 -10.00 -18.97
CA PRO A 2 -7.41 -10.43 -17.58
C PRO A 2 -6.09 -10.97 -17.05
N GLU A 3 -5.74 -10.59 -15.81
CA GLU A 3 -4.56 -11.10 -15.11
C GLU A 3 -4.69 -12.62 -14.97
N ARG A 4 -3.82 -13.38 -15.65
CA ARG A 4 -3.79 -14.86 -15.62
C ARG A 4 -2.99 -15.39 -14.41
N ASN A 5 -3.14 -14.78 -13.25
CA ASN A 5 -2.52 -15.28 -12.03
C ASN A 5 -3.61 -15.82 -11.11
N SER A 6 -3.38 -16.97 -10.48
CA SER A 6 -4.32 -17.50 -9.51
C SER A 6 -4.43 -16.53 -8.31
N PRO A 7 -5.64 -16.27 -7.80
CA PRO A 7 -5.82 -15.35 -6.67
C PRO A 7 -5.07 -15.81 -5.41
N GLU A 8 -4.87 -17.11 -5.23
CA GLU A 8 -4.11 -17.69 -4.12
C GLU A 8 -2.62 -17.35 -4.21
N LEU A 9 -2.04 -17.43 -5.43
CA LEU A 9 -0.63 -17.04 -5.64
C LEU A 9 -0.46 -15.55 -5.39
N GLN A 10 -1.37 -14.71 -5.91
CA GLN A 10 -1.32 -13.27 -5.67
C GLN A 10 -1.41 -12.93 -4.18
N TYR A 11 -2.26 -13.62 -3.42
CA TYR A 11 -2.33 -13.46 -1.97
C TYR A 11 -0.99 -13.79 -1.29
N LEU A 12 -0.35 -14.90 -1.67
CA LEU A 12 0.95 -15.29 -1.12
C LEU A 12 2.06 -14.31 -1.50
N GLU A 13 2.13 -13.90 -2.77
CA GLU A 13 3.10 -12.92 -3.28
C GLU A 13 3.03 -11.62 -2.47
N VAL A 14 1.83 -11.06 -2.29
CA VAL A 14 1.62 -9.83 -1.53
C VAL A 14 1.91 -10.05 -0.04
N LYS A 15 1.38 -11.12 0.56
CA LYS A 15 1.54 -11.38 2.00
C LYS A 15 3.01 -11.49 2.38
N PHE A 16 3.79 -12.22 1.60
CA PHE A 16 5.20 -12.42 1.85
C PHE A 16 5.99 -11.13 1.55
N ALA A 17 5.65 -10.41 0.47
CA ALA A 17 6.25 -9.12 0.16
C ALA A 17 5.98 -8.01 1.19
N ALA A 18 4.93 -8.13 2.00
CA ALA A 18 4.69 -7.21 3.13
C ALA A 18 5.64 -7.46 4.30
N LEU A 19 6.25 -8.65 4.38
CA LEU A 19 7.11 -9.07 5.49
C LEU A 19 8.61 -9.06 5.13
N MET A 20 8.94 -9.02 3.83
CA MET A 20 10.32 -9.10 3.36
C MET A 20 10.52 -8.51 1.96
N SER A 21 11.77 -8.45 1.51
CA SER A 21 12.11 -7.92 0.18
C SER A 21 11.51 -8.76 -0.96
N TYR A 22 11.14 -8.12 -2.07
CA TYR A 22 10.56 -8.80 -3.24
C TYR A 22 11.45 -9.91 -3.81
N GLY A 23 12.78 -9.76 -3.77
CA GLY A 23 13.70 -10.81 -4.19
C GLY A 23 13.65 -12.03 -3.27
N LEU A 24 13.56 -11.80 -1.95
CA LEU A 24 13.41 -12.89 -0.99
C LEU A 24 12.04 -13.57 -1.12
N THR A 25 10.98 -12.81 -1.42
CA THR A 25 9.67 -13.38 -1.75
C THR A 25 9.72 -14.32 -2.93
N VAL A 26 10.40 -13.95 -4.02
CA VAL A 26 10.62 -14.84 -5.16
C VAL A 26 11.28 -16.13 -4.71
N ASN A 27 12.41 -16.05 -4.00
CA ASN A 27 13.17 -17.22 -3.59
C ASN A 27 12.33 -18.18 -2.74
N VAL A 28 11.63 -17.66 -1.73
CA VAL A 28 10.83 -18.49 -0.82
C VAL A 28 9.65 -19.15 -1.56
N LEU A 29 8.93 -18.41 -2.40
CA LEU A 29 7.78 -18.98 -3.12
C LEU A 29 8.19 -20.04 -4.13
N GLN A 30 9.34 -19.87 -4.80
CA GLN A 30 9.89 -20.87 -5.73
C GLN A 30 10.41 -22.12 -5.04
N GLU A 31 10.87 -21.99 -3.79
CA GLU A 31 11.33 -23.14 -3.00
C GLU A 31 10.17 -23.99 -2.50
N VAL A 32 9.06 -23.37 -2.10
CA VAL A 32 7.95 -24.07 -1.42
C VAL A 32 6.80 -24.47 -2.33
N LEU A 33 6.60 -23.80 -3.47
CA LEU A 33 5.49 -24.06 -4.38
C LEU A 33 5.98 -24.75 -5.67
N PRO A 34 5.21 -25.72 -6.22
CA PRO A 34 5.52 -26.33 -7.51
C PRO A 34 5.10 -25.36 -8.64
N LEU A 35 5.89 -24.33 -8.88
CA LEU A 35 5.62 -23.34 -9.93
C LEU A 35 6.27 -23.77 -11.23
N ASP A 36 5.47 -23.90 -12.29
CA ASP A 36 5.97 -24.20 -13.64
C ASP A 36 6.73 -23.03 -14.30
N HIS A 37 6.79 -21.88 -13.63
CA HIS A 37 7.39 -20.66 -14.16
C HIS A 37 8.23 -19.92 -13.12
N VAL A 38 9.17 -19.12 -13.61
CA VAL A 38 10.03 -18.28 -12.77
C VAL A 38 9.29 -17.02 -12.33
N LEU A 39 9.27 -16.75 -11.03
CA LEU A 39 8.75 -15.51 -10.49
C LEU A 39 9.79 -14.38 -10.65
N ALA A 40 9.33 -13.18 -10.98
CA ALA A 40 10.18 -12.01 -11.10
C ALA A 40 9.84 -11.01 -9.98
N ALA A 41 10.86 -10.46 -9.31
CA ALA A 41 10.68 -9.46 -8.27
C ALA A 41 9.95 -8.20 -8.78
N SER A 42 10.12 -7.88 -10.08
CA SER A 42 9.38 -6.80 -10.75
C SER A 42 7.88 -7.07 -10.84
N SER A 43 7.47 -8.34 -11.02
CA SER A 43 6.07 -8.74 -11.03
C SER A 43 5.44 -8.64 -9.65
N ILE A 44 6.14 -9.10 -8.61
CA ILE A 44 5.69 -8.95 -7.22
C ILE A 44 5.52 -7.47 -6.87
N ARG A 45 6.50 -6.62 -7.21
CA ARG A 45 6.39 -5.17 -7.02
C ARG A 45 5.16 -4.59 -7.73
N ARG A 46 4.87 -5.04 -8.95
CA ARG A 46 3.69 -4.60 -9.72
C ARG A 46 2.41 -4.98 -8.99
N GLN A 47 2.27 -6.22 -8.53
CA GLN A 47 1.08 -6.69 -7.82
C GLN A 47 0.86 -5.95 -6.50
N VAL A 48 1.92 -5.78 -5.70
CA VAL A 48 1.85 -5.00 -4.45
C VAL A 48 1.40 -3.55 -4.74
N THR A 49 1.93 -2.95 -5.80
CA THR A 49 1.53 -1.59 -6.22
C THR A 49 0.08 -1.54 -6.68
N THR A 50 -0.37 -2.51 -7.48
CA THR A 50 -1.75 -2.61 -7.95
C THR A 50 -2.72 -2.77 -6.78
N LEU A 51 -2.41 -3.67 -5.83
CA LEU A 51 -3.22 -3.84 -4.64
C LEU A 51 -3.25 -2.57 -3.79
N GLY A 52 -2.10 -1.93 -3.55
CA GLY A 52 -2.02 -0.69 -2.80
C GLY A 52 -2.91 0.40 -3.39
N ARG A 53 -2.86 0.59 -4.72
CA ARG A 53 -3.76 1.54 -5.42
C ARG A 53 -5.23 1.19 -5.30
N ARG A 54 -5.56 -0.11 -5.30
CA ARG A 54 -6.94 -0.56 -5.14
C ARG A 54 -7.44 -0.23 -3.73
N LEU A 55 -6.66 -0.56 -2.70
CA LEU A 55 -6.98 -0.25 -1.31
C LEU A 55 -7.10 1.26 -1.07
N GLU A 56 -6.21 2.07 -1.66
CA GLU A 56 -6.32 3.54 -1.61
C GLU A 56 -7.62 4.04 -2.27
N ALA A 57 -8.01 3.48 -3.42
CA ALA A 57 -9.25 3.86 -4.11
C ALA A 57 -10.51 3.45 -3.33
N GLU A 58 -10.50 2.27 -2.70
CA GLU A 58 -11.55 1.80 -1.80
C GLU A 58 -11.68 2.76 -0.60
N GLN A 59 -10.57 3.09 0.07
CA GLN A 59 -10.56 4.02 1.20
C GLN A 59 -11.01 5.45 0.83
N ALA A 60 -10.62 5.95 -0.35
CA ALA A 60 -11.06 7.25 -0.84
C ALA A 60 -12.57 7.27 -1.16
N THR A 61 -13.12 6.14 -1.57
CA THR A 61 -14.56 5.99 -1.83
C THR A 61 -15.33 6.02 -0.51
N ASP A 62 -14.85 5.32 0.51
CA ASP A 62 -15.44 5.33 1.86
C ASP A 62 -15.44 6.76 2.45
N ALA A 63 -14.33 7.48 2.32
CA ALA A 63 -14.22 8.86 2.81
C ALA A 63 -15.18 9.83 2.10
N ARG A 64 -15.41 9.66 0.79
CA ARG A 64 -16.36 10.46 0.03
C ARG A 64 -17.80 10.18 0.44
N GLN A 65 -18.17 8.91 0.62
CA GLN A 65 -19.49 8.53 1.11
C GLN A 65 -19.75 9.09 2.52
N GLN A 66 -18.76 9.05 3.41
CA GLN A 66 -18.87 9.66 4.74
C GLN A 66 -19.09 11.18 4.66
N ALA A 67 -18.37 11.87 3.77
CA ALA A 67 -18.52 13.31 3.57
C ALA A 67 -19.88 13.69 2.98
N GLU A 68 -20.41 12.90 2.04
CA GLU A 68 -21.74 13.10 1.44
C GLU A 68 -22.86 12.91 2.47
N VAL A 69 -22.77 11.85 3.29
CA VAL A 69 -23.69 11.64 4.41
C VAL A 69 -23.64 12.81 5.38
N ALA A 70 -22.44 13.28 5.76
CA ALA A 70 -22.28 14.43 6.65
C ALA A 70 -22.84 15.74 6.06
N ALA A 71 -22.71 15.96 4.74
CA ALA A 71 -23.25 17.14 4.06
C ALA A 71 -24.78 17.11 3.90
N SER A 72 -25.39 15.92 3.89
CA SER A 72 -26.86 15.76 3.84
C SER A 72 -27.54 16.09 5.18
N VAL A 73 -26.78 16.14 6.28
CA VAL A 73 -27.25 16.60 7.59
C VAL A 73 -27.17 18.14 7.61
N ARG A 74 -28.34 18.81 7.67
CA ARG A 74 -28.43 20.27 7.69
C ARG A 74 -27.78 20.85 8.96
N SER A 75 -26.69 21.58 8.75
CA SER A 75 -25.76 22.12 9.76
C SER A 75 -25.12 21.01 10.61
N PRO A 76 -23.78 20.95 10.73
CA PRO A 76 -23.20 20.12 11.77
C PRO A 76 -23.57 20.78 13.10
N GLU A 77 -24.62 20.27 13.74
CA GLU A 77 -24.74 20.39 15.19
C GLU A 77 -23.42 19.80 15.71
N ILE A 78 -22.56 20.65 16.29
CA ILE A 78 -21.24 20.22 16.75
C ILE A 78 -21.52 19.07 17.72
N PRO A 79 -21.12 17.83 17.40
CA PRO A 79 -21.37 16.70 18.28
C PRO A 79 -20.75 17.05 19.63
N GLU A 80 -21.44 16.74 20.73
CA GLU A 80 -20.80 16.87 22.04
C GLU A 80 -19.41 16.24 21.97
N PRO A 81 -18.38 16.92 22.49
CA PRO A 81 -17.01 16.50 22.34
C PRO A 81 -16.90 15.03 22.73
N SER A 82 -16.49 14.22 21.76
CA SER A 82 -16.28 12.79 21.94
C SER A 82 -15.49 12.54 23.23
N PRO A 83 -15.81 11.50 24.02
CA PRO A 83 -15.08 11.18 25.24
C PRO A 83 -13.61 10.77 24.98
N VAL A 84 -13.14 10.84 23.73
CA VAL A 84 -11.72 10.71 23.35
C VAL A 84 -10.89 11.71 24.13
N ARG A 85 -10.30 11.20 25.21
CA ARG A 85 -9.54 11.97 26.19
C ARG A 85 -8.12 12.29 25.71
N ALA A 86 -7.59 11.55 24.73
CA ALA A 86 -6.29 11.78 24.11
C ALA A 86 -6.20 11.14 22.71
N VAL A 87 -5.43 11.76 21.81
CA VAL A 87 -5.03 11.21 20.51
C VAL A 87 -3.51 11.22 20.44
N GLY A 88 -2.90 10.07 20.15
CA GLY A 88 -1.47 9.96 19.86
C GLY A 88 -1.24 9.98 18.35
N ILE A 89 -0.27 10.77 17.90
CA ILE A 89 0.17 10.80 16.51
C ILE A 89 1.57 10.21 16.47
N ASP A 90 1.76 9.15 15.68
CA ASP A 90 3.07 8.56 15.41
C ASP A 90 3.50 8.85 13.95
N GLY A 91 4.80 8.88 13.71
CA GLY A 91 5.37 9.22 12.40
C GLY A 91 6.70 8.51 12.13
N GLY A 92 6.94 8.18 10.86
CA GLY A 92 8.17 7.55 10.38
C GLY A 92 8.68 8.20 9.09
N PHE A 93 10.00 8.26 8.92
CA PHE A 93 10.63 8.79 7.71
C PHE A 93 11.01 7.65 6.77
N LEU A 94 10.52 7.70 5.52
CA LEU A 94 10.88 6.76 4.47
C LEU A 94 11.70 7.45 3.38
N ARG A 95 12.81 6.83 2.98
CA ARG A 95 13.62 7.31 1.85
C ARG A 95 13.05 6.76 0.54
N ARG A 96 12.65 7.65 -0.37
CA ARG A 96 12.23 7.26 -1.72
C ARG A 96 13.41 6.70 -2.52
N ALA A 97 13.27 5.46 -3.01
CA ALA A 97 14.23 4.86 -3.93
C ALA A 97 14.27 5.65 -5.26
N GLY A 98 15.46 5.76 -5.87
CA GLY A 98 15.64 6.40 -7.19
C GLY A 98 15.78 7.92 -7.19
N HIS A 99 15.75 8.60 -6.03
CA HIS A 99 16.12 10.02 -5.96
C HIS A 99 17.64 10.16 -5.87
N ARG A 100 18.30 10.63 -6.95
CA ARG A 100 19.70 11.10 -6.86
C ARG A 100 19.72 12.38 -6.00
N ARG A 101 20.74 12.51 -5.15
CA ARG A 101 21.03 13.80 -4.49
C ARG A 101 21.26 14.85 -5.57
N ARG A 102 20.74 16.07 -5.38
CA ARG A 102 21.39 17.24 -5.97
C ARG A 102 22.80 17.24 -5.41
N GLN A 103 23.79 17.09 -6.28
CA GLN A 103 25.16 17.40 -5.92
C GLN A 103 25.18 18.92 -5.80
N ASP A 104 25.19 19.44 -4.57
CA ASP A 104 25.57 20.82 -4.36
C ASP A 104 27.00 20.94 -4.86
N ALA A 105 27.14 21.57 -6.03
CA ALA A 105 28.42 21.98 -6.55
C ALA A 105 29.04 22.87 -5.48
N GLY A 106 30.03 22.33 -4.76
CA GLY A 106 30.80 23.11 -3.81
C GLY A 106 31.38 24.31 -4.54
N LEU A 107 31.11 25.51 -4.00
CA LEU A 107 31.96 26.65 -4.26
C LEU A 107 33.39 26.24 -3.88
N LYS A 108 34.25 26.16 -4.88
CA LYS A 108 35.69 26.39 -4.72
C LYS A 108 35.98 27.84 -5.03
#